data_AF-A0A954ZWQ6-F1
#
_entry.id   AF-A0A954ZWQ6-F1
#
_cell.length_a   1.000
_cell.length_b   1.000
_cell.length_c   1.000
_cell.angle_alpha   90.00
_cell.angle_beta   90.00
_cell.angle_gamma   90.00
#
_symmetry.space_group_name_H-M   'P 1'
#
loop_
_entity.id
_entity.type
_entity.pdbx_description
1 polymer ?
#
loop_
_entity_poly.entity_id
_entity_poly.type
_entity_poly.pdbx_seq_one_letter_code
_entity_poly.pdbx_strand_id
1 'polypeptide(L)'
;MKSHITTTLAGITALGMAGILAFAGLGLPTGEQRIDQTPQRVLLDMLQPEQQPSPHDPLHAQPDQTMTTTSETSTQRRIVSRSAYNITPLSKDRVAELASVLDEETYRITQNAGTEAAFCGNLLDNHKDGTYVCVVCGLPLFSSEHKFTSGTGWPSFDREFDPQHVAKKVDTSYGMTRVEINCARCGSHLGHAFPDGPTETGVRHCLNSASLTFIEKGEEFPDRSKPIPTETAYFAGGCFWGIEHFFQAGPGVISAESGYMQGKTEAPSYKDVCYTNTGHAETVKVVYDPTQITYARLLQAFFTMHDPTTLNRQGPDVGEQYRSGIWYVNDQQRDAAKEFVKILNESGVLRNPIVTQIEKAETFWPAEEYHQDYIAKTGRACHIADPWTADEKARAAR
;
A
#
# COMPACT_ATOMS: atom_id res chain seq x y z
N MET A 1 45.05 -44.73 -44.19
CA MET A 1 46.49 -45.04 -44.28
C MET A 1 47.14 -44.46 -43.02
N LYS A 2 47.48 -45.31 -42.03
CA LYS A 2 48.86 -45.65 -41.57
C LYS A 2 49.72 -44.37 -41.35
N SER A 3 50.32 -44.08 -40.20
CA SER A 3 51.01 -44.90 -39.18
C SER A 3 51.27 -44.05 -37.91
N HIS A 4 50.99 -44.54 -36.70
CA HIS A 4 51.95 -45.04 -35.68
C HIS A 4 53.18 -44.17 -35.36
N ILE A 5 53.26 -43.69 -34.10
CA ILE A 5 54.46 -43.81 -33.26
C ILE A 5 54.01 -44.20 -31.85
N THR A 6 54.66 -45.22 -31.32
CA THR A 6 54.47 -45.87 -30.02
C THR A 6 55.78 -45.73 -29.26
N THR A 7 55.80 -45.31 -27.99
CA THR A 7 56.88 -45.66 -27.04
C THR A 7 56.38 -45.59 -25.57
N THR A 8 56.07 -46.77 -25.04
CA THR A 8 56.42 -47.39 -23.73
C THR A 8 57.48 -46.67 -22.87
N LEU A 9 57.67 -46.84 -21.55
CA LEU A 9 57.10 -47.58 -20.42
C LEU A 9 57.85 -47.05 -19.17
N ALA A 10 57.26 -47.16 -17.96
CA ALA A 10 57.89 -47.67 -16.71
C ALA A 10 57.34 -46.95 -15.47
N GLY A 11 56.57 -47.70 -14.68
CA GLY A 11 56.28 -47.37 -13.29
C GLY A 11 57.36 -47.92 -12.36
N ILE A 12 57.46 -47.33 -11.17
CA ILE A 12 58.08 -47.95 -10.00
C ILE A 12 57.18 -47.66 -8.79
N THR A 13 56.75 -48.74 -8.15
CA THR A 13 56.09 -48.84 -6.84
C THR A 13 57.14 -48.83 -5.73
N ALA A 14 56.83 -48.23 -4.58
CA ALA A 14 57.41 -48.63 -3.28
C ALA A 14 56.50 -48.26 -2.10
N LEU A 15 56.30 -49.24 -1.22
CA LEU A 15 55.50 -49.26 0.01
C LEU A 15 56.16 -48.51 1.19
N GLY A 16 55.32 -47.86 2.00
CA GLY A 16 55.19 -47.93 3.47
C GLY A 16 56.39 -47.94 4.43
N MET A 17 56.32 -47.10 5.48
CA MET A 17 56.40 -47.54 6.89
C MET A 17 56.05 -46.41 7.88
N ALA A 18 55.56 -46.82 9.05
CA ALA A 18 55.08 -46.03 10.19
C ALA A 18 56.21 -45.53 11.13
N GLY A 19 55.93 -44.53 11.96
CA GLY A 19 56.81 -44.17 13.10
C GLY A 19 56.54 -42.84 13.82
N ILE A 20 55.65 -42.90 14.81
CA ILE A 20 55.46 -42.11 16.05
C ILE A 20 56.52 -41.03 16.41
N LEU A 21 56.06 -39.83 16.80
CA LEU A 21 56.55 -39.07 17.96
C LEU A 21 55.53 -37.99 18.38
N ALA A 22 55.10 -38.06 19.64
CA ALA A 22 54.23 -37.11 20.30
C ALA A 22 55.06 -36.00 20.97
N PHE A 23 54.58 -34.75 20.93
CA PHE A 23 54.83 -33.76 21.98
C PHE A 23 53.61 -32.85 22.12
N ALA A 24 53.12 -32.77 23.37
CA ALA A 24 52.04 -31.92 23.82
C ALA A 24 52.52 -30.47 23.99
N GLY A 25 51.64 -29.48 23.80
CA GLY A 25 51.93 -28.09 24.11
C GLY A 25 50.88 -27.07 23.67
N LEU A 26 49.78 -27.00 24.42
CA LEU A 26 49.10 -25.78 24.89
C LEU A 26 48.69 -24.66 23.89
N GLY A 27 47.37 -24.40 23.84
CA GLY A 27 46.85 -23.03 23.72
C GLY A 27 45.96 -22.74 22.50
N LEU A 28 44.69 -23.13 22.57
CA LEU A 28 43.62 -22.55 21.75
C LEU A 28 43.30 -21.12 22.22
N PRO A 29 43.06 -20.17 21.31
CA PRO A 29 42.01 -19.18 21.49
C PRO A 29 40.81 -19.60 20.63
N THR A 30 39.70 -19.87 21.31
CA THR A 30 38.35 -19.96 20.77
C THR A 30 37.97 -18.63 20.13
N GLY A 31 37.73 -18.63 18.82
CA GLY A 31 37.26 -17.48 18.05
C GLY A 31 36.38 -17.95 16.91
N GLU A 32 35.26 -18.57 17.26
CA GLU A 32 34.25 -19.01 16.31
C GLU A 32 33.45 -17.77 15.87
N GLN A 33 33.96 -17.04 14.86
CA GLN A 33 33.13 -16.09 14.13
C GLN A 33 32.23 -16.87 13.17
N ARG A 34 31.10 -17.31 13.72
CA ARG A 34 29.94 -17.75 12.95
C ARG A 34 29.37 -16.51 12.26
N ILE A 35 29.69 -16.34 10.98
CA ILE A 35 28.99 -15.39 10.11
C ILE A 35 27.60 -15.98 9.85
N ASP A 36 26.68 -15.71 10.77
CA ASP A 36 25.25 -15.91 10.57
C ASP A 36 24.71 -14.67 9.86
N GLN A 37 24.89 -14.63 8.54
CA GLN A 37 24.15 -13.71 7.69
C GLN A 37 23.04 -14.52 7.03
N THR A 38 21.83 -14.35 7.56
CA THR A 38 20.61 -14.80 6.90
C THR A 38 20.55 -14.22 5.47
N PRO A 39 19.98 -14.95 4.48
CA PRO A 39 19.87 -14.49 3.09
C PRO A 39 19.23 -13.10 2.93
N GLN A 40 18.38 -12.75 3.90
CA GLN A 40 17.69 -11.46 4.00
C GLN A 40 18.63 -10.28 4.25
N ARG A 41 19.78 -10.48 4.91
CA ARG A 41 20.74 -9.42 5.23
C ARG A 41 21.63 -9.05 4.05
N VAL A 42 22.04 -10.04 3.25
CA VAL A 42 22.82 -9.82 2.02
C VAL A 42 22.00 -9.06 0.97
N LEU A 43 20.73 -9.44 0.79
CA LEU A 43 19.82 -8.74 -0.13
C LEU A 43 19.48 -7.32 0.36
N LEU A 44 19.43 -7.10 1.68
CA LEU A 44 19.13 -5.80 2.28
C LEU A 44 20.33 -4.83 2.20
N ASP A 45 21.56 -5.32 2.37
CA ASP A 45 22.78 -4.51 2.27
C ASP A 45 23.08 -4.11 0.81
N MET A 46 22.69 -4.93 -0.18
CA MET A 46 22.91 -4.66 -1.61
C MET A 46 21.94 -3.65 -2.24
N LEU A 47 20.83 -3.31 -1.57
CA LEU A 47 19.77 -2.44 -2.09
C LEU A 47 19.64 -1.11 -1.34
N GLN A 48 20.59 -0.76 -0.45
CA GLN A 48 20.60 0.54 0.20
C GLN A 48 21.02 1.64 -0.79
N PRO A 49 20.33 2.80 -0.83
CA PRO A 49 20.78 3.94 -1.62
C PRO A 49 22.10 4.49 -1.06
N GLU A 50 23.03 4.86 -1.95
CA GLU A 50 24.30 5.50 -1.58
C GLU A 50 24.04 6.69 -0.64
N GLN A 51 24.69 6.70 0.52
CA GLN A 51 24.71 7.87 1.40
C GLN A 51 25.44 9.02 0.69
N GLN A 52 24.74 10.14 0.46
CA GLN A 52 25.37 11.36 -0.04
C GLN A 52 26.44 11.88 0.95
N PRO A 53 27.57 12.43 0.46
CA PRO A 53 28.63 12.94 1.32
C PRO A 53 28.19 14.22 2.03
N SER A 54 28.51 14.33 3.32
CA SER A 54 28.24 15.53 4.14
C SER A 54 29.04 16.74 3.66
N PRO A 55 28.46 17.95 3.61
CA PRO A 55 29.25 19.15 3.34
C PRO A 55 30.01 19.59 4.59
N HIS A 56 31.31 19.77 4.42
CA HIS A 56 32.20 20.42 5.39
C HIS A 56 31.83 21.90 5.57
N ASP A 57 31.82 22.33 6.83
CA ASP A 57 31.76 23.72 7.30
C ASP A 57 33.09 24.46 7.00
N PRO A 58 33.10 25.78 6.72
CA PRO A 58 33.45 26.69 7.81
C PRO A 58 32.77 28.08 7.83
N LEU A 59 32.38 28.47 9.07
CA LEU A 59 32.50 29.76 9.76
C LEU A 59 31.83 31.06 9.22
N HIS A 60 31.05 31.64 10.16
CA HIS A 60 30.71 33.05 10.40
C HIS A 60 29.63 33.76 9.56
N ALA A 61 28.44 33.97 10.17
CA ALA A 61 27.89 35.30 10.47
C ALA A 61 26.64 35.25 11.40
N GLN A 62 26.39 36.38 12.07
CA GLN A 62 25.53 36.71 13.24
C GLN A 62 24.00 36.50 13.11
N PRO A 63 23.22 36.59 14.21
CA PRO A 63 21.87 36.03 14.32
C PRO A 63 20.77 37.00 13.88
N ASP A 64 19.82 36.51 13.09
CA ASP A 64 18.54 37.19 12.87
C ASP A 64 17.41 36.35 13.48
N GLN A 65 16.53 37.04 14.19
CA GLN A 65 15.43 36.47 14.94
C GLN A 65 14.28 36.17 13.98
N THR A 66 14.18 34.92 13.54
CA THR A 66 12.99 34.43 12.85
C THR A 66 12.34 33.31 13.65
N MET A 67 11.04 33.51 13.85
CA MET A 67 10.10 32.68 14.58
C MET A 67 10.40 31.19 14.45
N THR A 68 10.51 30.55 15.61
CA THR A 68 10.57 29.11 15.75
C THR A 68 9.27 28.52 15.20
N THR A 69 9.29 28.06 13.95
CA THR A 69 8.35 27.06 13.47
C THR A 69 8.62 25.83 14.33
N THR A 70 7.79 25.61 15.35
CA THR A 70 7.74 24.33 16.04
C THR A 70 7.30 23.28 15.03
N SER A 71 8.29 22.67 14.37
CA SER A 71 8.17 21.38 13.73
C SER A 71 7.78 20.39 14.82
N GLU A 72 6.48 20.18 14.97
CA GLU A 72 5.99 19.00 15.67
C GLU A 72 6.43 17.79 14.84
N THR A 73 7.51 17.14 15.26
CA THR A 73 7.76 15.74 14.95
C THR A 73 6.65 14.91 15.61
N SER A 74 5.48 14.90 14.98
CA SER A 74 4.42 13.95 15.28
C SER A 74 4.89 12.58 14.78
N THR A 75 5.22 11.70 15.72
CA THR A 75 5.47 10.27 15.51
C THR A 75 4.19 9.48 15.17
N GLN A 76 3.09 10.17 14.84
CA GLN A 76 1.81 9.55 14.55
C GLN A 76 1.80 8.99 13.12
N ARG A 77 1.44 7.71 12.99
CA ARG A 77 1.39 7.01 11.71
C ARG A 77 0.42 7.67 10.76
N ARG A 78 0.89 7.88 9.53
CA ARG A 78 0.04 8.33 8.43
C ARG A 78 -0.96 7.22 8.08
N ILE A 79 -2.24 7.49 8.27
CA ILE A 79 -3.34 6.65 7.78
C ILE A 79 -3.82 7.27 6.46
N VAL A 80 -3.90 6.45 5.41
CA VAL A 80 -4.31 6.86 4.07
C VAL A 80 -5.55 6.05 3.68
N SER A 81 -6.56 6.71 3.12
CA SER A 81 -7.75 6.04 2.59
C SER A 81 -7.47 5.35 1.25
N ARG A 82 -8.36 4.45 0.81
CA ARG A 82 -8.28 3.81 -0.52
C ARG A 82 -8.27 4.84 -1.67
N SER A 83 -8.91 5.99 -1.49
CA SER A 83 -8.87 7.14 -2.41
C SER A 83 -7.60 8.01 -2.29
N ALA A 84 -6.57 7.54 -1.58
CA ALA A 84 -5.28 8.19 -1.40
C ALA A 84 -5.32 9.54 -0.65
N TYR A 85 -6.23 9.71 0.31
CA TYR A 85 -6.22 10.88 1.18
C TYR A 85 -5.64 10.57 2.56
N ASN A 86 -4.84 11.49 3.10
CA ASN A 86 -4.39 11.40 4.49
C ASN A 86 -5.59 11.63 5.42
N ILE A 87 -5.97 10.58 6.15
CA ILE A 87 -7.06 10.54 7.13
C ILE A 87 -6.55 10.38 8.57
N THR A 88 -5.26 10.55 8.80
CA THR A 88 -4.66 10.50 10.14
C THR A 88 -5.38 11.47 11.09
N PRO A 89 -5.93 11.00 12.22
CA PRO A 89 -6.59 11.87 13.18
C PRO A 89 -5.66 13.00 13.63
N LEU A 90 -6.10 14.25 13.48
CA LEU A 90 -5.35 15.42 13.89
C LEU A 90 -5.29 15.53 15.42
N SER A 91 -4.21 16.11 15.94
CA SER A 91 -4.10 16.45 17.35
C SER A 91 -5.17 17.48 17.74
N LYS A 92 -5.58 17.47 19.02
CA LYS A 92 -6.57 18.45 19.52
C LYS A 92 -6.10 19.89 19.33
N ASP A 93 -4.81 20.14 19.53
CA ASP A 93 -4.23 21.47 19.35
C ASP A 93 -4.29 21.92 17.88
N ARG A 94 -3.98 21.01 16.94
CA ARG A 94 -4.10 21.30 15.52
C ARG A 94 -5.56 21.53 15.10
N VAL A 95 -6.51 20.77 15.65
CA VAL A 95 -7.94 21.01 15.40
C VAL A 95 -8.37 22.36 15.97
N ALA A 96 -7.95 22.71 17.18
CA ALA A 96 -8.26 23.99 17.80
C ALA A 96 -7.69 25.18 17.01
N GLU A 97 -6.46 25.06 16.50
CA GLU A 97 -5.86 26.06 15.62
C GLU A 97 -6.69 26.25 14.33
N LEU A 98 -7.05 25.16 13.66
CA LEU A 98 -7.89 25.21 12.45
C LEU A 98 -9.29 25.76 12.75
N ALA A 99 -9.84 25.47 13.93
CA ALA A 99 -11.16 25.93 14.34
C ALA A 99 -11.18 27.39 14.82
N SER A 100 -10.02 28.01 15.10
CA SER A 100 -9.92 29.37 15.65
C SER A 100 -10.41 30.47 14.71
N VAL A 101 -10.51 30.17 13.41
CA VAL A 101 -10.96 31.10 12.36
C VAL A 101 -12.43 30.90 11.97
N LEU A 102 -13.12 29.94 12.57
CA LEU A 102 -14.53 29.66 12.29
C LEU A 102 -15.43 30.72 12.95
N ASP A 103 -16.55 31.05 12.31
CA ASP A 103 -17.61 31.80 12.98
C ASP A 103 -18.29 30.96 14.07
N GLU A 104 -19.08 31.62 14.92
CA GLU A 104 -19.72 31.01 16.09
C GLU A 104 -20.62 29.83 15.73
N GLU A 105 -21.37 29.91 14.62
CA GLU A 105 -22.31 28.87 14.23
C GLU A 105 -21.57 27.65 13.68
N THR A 106 -20.60 27.87 12.80
CA THR A 106 -19.76 26.78 12.29
C THR A 106 -18.95 26.13 13.40
N TYR A 107 -18.43 26.90 14.36
CA TYR A 107 -17.75 26.35 15.54
C TYR A 107 -18.71 25.51 16.40
N ARG A 108 -19.89 26.03 16.71
CA ARG A 108 -20.93 25.32 17.49
C ARG A 108 -21.32 24.00 16.85
N ILE A 109 -21.52 23.99 15.53
CA ILE A 109 -21.88 22.78 14.80
C ILE A 109 -20.71 21.79 14.79
N THR A 110 -19.55 22.21 14.29
CA THR A 110 -18.44 21.28 14.04
C THR A 110 -17.75 20.79 15.30
N GLN A 111 -17.60 21.64 16.34
CA GLN A 111 -16.84 21.31 17.55
C GLN A 111 -17.73 20.90 18.73
N ASN A 112 -18.97 21.40 18.80
CA ASN A 112 -19.89 21.14 19.91
C ASN A 112 -21.11 20.28 19.52
N ALA A 113 -21.04 19.59 18.37
CA ALA A 113 -22.11 18.73 17.84
C ALA A 113 -23.47 19.43 17.73
N GLY A 114 -23.45 20.73 17.38
CA GLY A 114 -24.65 21.48 17.06
C GLY A 114 -25.29 21.04 15.74
N THR A 115 -26.52 21.48 15.51
CA THR A 115 -27.24 21.29 14.24
C THR A 115 -27.73 22.64 13.74
N GLU A 116 -27.53 22.93 12.45
CA GLU A 116 -28.08 24.12 11.79
C GLU A 116 -29.60 24.03 11.70
N ALA A 117 -30.30 25.15 11.68
CA ALA A 117 -31.74 25.15 11.47
C ALA A 117 -32.09 24.64 10.06
N ALA A 118 -33.14 23.82 9.96
CA ALA A 118 -33.63 23.30 8.69
C ALA A 118 -33.92 24.44 7.70
N PHE A 119 -33.55 24.24 6.43
CA PHE A 119 -33.74 25.18 5.32
C PHE A 119 -32.93 26.49 5.41
N CYS A 120 -32.01 26.62 6.38
CA CYS A 120 -31.17 27.81 6.53
C CYS A 120 -29.75 27.65 5.97
N GLY A 121 -29.32 26.42 5.67
CA GLY A 121 -27.99 26.12 5.17
C GLY A 121 -27.77 26.53 3.70
N ASN A 122 -26.56 26.98 3.37
CA ASN A 122 -26.21 27.46 2.02
C ASN A 122 -25.92 26.35 0.99
N LEU A 123 -25.84 25.09 1.40
CA LEU A 123 -25.51 23.94 0.53
C LEU A 123 -26.68 22.98 0.34
N LEU A 124 -27.87 23.30 0.87
CA LEU A 124 -29.08 22.50 0.71
C LEU A 124 -29.40 22.29 -0.77
N ASP A 125 -29.53 23.37 -1.54
CA ASP A 125 -29.97 23.38 -2.94
C ASP A 125 -28.80 23.39 -3.94
N ASN A 126 -27.56 23.19 -3.48
CA ASN A 126 -26.41 23.17 -4.37
C ASN A 126 -26.35 21.85 -5.16
N HIS A 127 -26.76 21.86 -6.43
CA HIS A 127 -26.71 20.68 -7.32
C HIS A 127 -25.61 20.75 -8.38
N LYS A 128 -24.63 21.66 -8.20
CA LYS A 128 -23.47 21.73 -9.09
C LYS A 128 -22.59 20.49 -8.97
N ASP A 129 -21.92 20.15 -10.07
CA ASP A 129 -20.91 19.09 -10.09
C ASP A 129 -19.70 19.50 -9.25
N GLY A 130 -19.32 18.68 -8.27
CA GLY A 130 -18.19 18.99 -7.41
C GLY A 130 -18.10 18.12 -6.17
N THR A 131 -17.25 18.55 -5.23
CA THR A 131 -16.93 17.81 -4.00
C THR A 131 -17.22 18.67 -2.77
N TYR A 132 -17.79 18.04 -1.75
CA TYR A 132 -18.04 18.61 -0.45
C TYR A 132 -16.93 18.19 0.50
N VAL A 133 -16.12 19.15 0.94
CA VAL A 133 -14.98 18.93 1.84
C VAL A 133 -15.31 19.42 3.25
N CYS A 134 -14.66 18.84 4.25
CA CYS A 134 -14.75 19.31 5.64
C CYS A 134 -14.27 20.76 5.75
N VAL A 135 -15.07 21.66 6.31
CA VAL A 135 -14.72 23.08 6.48
C VAL A 135 -13.43 23.27 7.32
N VAL A 136 -13.24 22.41 8.33
CA VAL A 136 -12.13 22.50 9.29
C VAL A 136 -10.81 22.00 8.69
N CYS A 137 -10.79 20.75 8.22
CA CYS A 137 -9.53 20.16 7.78
C CYS A 137 -9.38 20.06 6.26
N GLY A 138 -10.46 20.18 5.47
CA GLY A 138 -10.44 20.05 4.02
C GLY A 138 -10.55 18.62 3.48
N LEU A 139 -10.78 17.61 4.32
CA LEU A 139 -10.93 16.22 3.84
C LEU A 139 -12.17 16.13 2.93
N PRO A 140 -12.10 15.56 1.72
CA PRO A 140 -13.31 15.27 0.93
C PRO A 140 -14.24 14.34 1.68
N LEU A 141 -15.52 14.68 1.79
CA LEU A 141 -16.49 13.91 2.56
C LEU A 141 -17.59 13.32 1.67
N PHE A 142 -18.08 14.10 0.70
CA PHE A 142 -19.17 13.68 -0.20
C PHE A 142 -18.96 14.23 -1.62
N SER A 143 -19.53 13.53 -2.61
CA SER A 143 -19.57 13.96 -4.02
C SER A 143 -20.98 14.43 -4.39
N SER A 144 -21.09 15.39 -5.31
CA SER A 144 -22.37 15.79 -5.89
C SER A 144 -23.09 14.63 -6.60
N GLU A 145 -22.37 13.63 -7.08
CA GLU A 145 -22.91 12.40 -7.68
C GLU A 145 -23.88 11.65 -6.75
N HIS A 146 -23.64 11.74 -5.45
CA HIS A 146 -24.40 11.04 -4.41
C HIS A 146 -25.41 11.94 -3.71
N LYS A 147 -25.52 13.21 -4.11
CA LYS A 147 -26.42 14.18 -3.49
C LYS A 147 -27.84 14.01 -3.98
N PHE A 148 -28.81 14.07 -3.06
CA PHE A 148 -30.22 14.06 -3.40
C PHE A 148 -31.05 14.99 -2.49
N THR A 149 -32.28 15.29 -2.91
CA THR A 149 -33.22 16.10 -2.14
C THR A 149 -34.08 15.22 -1.26
N SER A 150 -33.87 15.29 0.06
CA SER A 150 -34.58 14.49 1.06
C SER A 150 -35.88 15.14 1.57
N GLY A 151 -36.04 16.45 1.37
CA GLY A 151 -37.12 17.25 1.98
C GLY A 151 -36.93 17.56 3.47
N THR A 152 -35.80 17.18 4.08
CA THR A 152 -35.55 17.43 5.51
C THR A 152 -35.10 18.86 5.82
N GLY A 153 -34.67 19.62 4.80
CA GLY A 153 -34.10 20.95 4.97
C GLY A 153 -32.58 20.95 5.22
N TRP A 154 -31.90 19.82 5.04
CA TRP A 154 -30.45 19.68 5.12
C TRP A 154 -29.89 18.93 3.89
N PRO A 155 -28.67 19.28 3.41
CA PRO A 155 -28.03 18.54 2.33
C PRO A 155 -27.95 17.05 2.67
N SER A 156 -28.37 16.23 1.72
CA SER A 156 -28.45 14.77 1.90
C SER A 156 -27.70 14.02 0.82
N PHE A 157 -27.02 12.94 1.23
CA PHE A 157 -26.23 12.10 0.34
C PHE A 157 -26.44 10.63 0.65
N ASP A 158 -26.40 9.77 -0.36
CA ASP A 158 -26.63 8.33 -0.17
C ASP A 158 -25.33 7.53 0.00
N ARG A 159 -24.17 8.15 -0.26
CA ARG A 159 -22.84 7.57 -0.14
C ARG A 159 -21.77 8.61 0.15
N GLU A 160 -20.80 8.25 0.99
CA GLU A 160 -19.59 9.01 1.28
C GLU A 160 -18.64 9.06 0.07
N PHE A 161 -17.75 10.07 0.02
CA PHE A 161 -16.68 10.14 -0.98
C PHE A 161 -15.75 8.92 -0.90
N ASP A 162 -15.40 8.54 0.33
CA ASP A 162 -14.71 7.30 0.66
C ASP A 162 -15.23 6.87 2.05
N PRO A 163 -15.62 5.61 2.26
CA PRO A 163 -16.14 5.15 3.56
C PRO A 163 -15.19 5.42 4.73
N GLN A 164 -13.87 5.50 4.49
CA GLN A 164 -12.87 5.79 5.53
C GLN A 164 -12.78 7.28 5.89
N HIS A 165 -13.44 8.18 5.15
CA HIS A 165 -13.41 9.63 5.42
C HIS A 165 -14.42 10.06 6.49
N VAL A 166 -15.42 9.22 6.79
CA VAL A 166 -16.50 9.51 7.73
C VAL A 166 -16.49 8.48 8.85
N ALA A 167 -16.24 8.94 10.08
CA ALA A 167 -16.39 8.13 11.28
C ALA A 167 -17.86 8.07 11.70
N LYS A 168 -18.31 6.91 12.16
CA LYS A 168 -19.70 6.66 12.61
C LYS A 168 -19.72 6.32 14.09
N LYS A 169 -20.61 6.95 14.86
CA LYS A 169 -20.77 6.72 16.30
C LYS A 169 -22.25 6.61 16.67
N VAL A 170 -22.57 5.73 17.60
CA VAL A 170 -23.94 5.65 18.14
C VAL A 170 -24.20 6.87 19.02
N ASP A 171 -25.28 7.57 18.74
CA ASP A 171 -25.80 8.72 19.49
C ASP A 171 -27.13 8.33 20.15
N THR A 172 -27.16 8.33 21.48
CA THR A 172 -28.34 8.03 22.31
C THR A 172 -28.98 9.28 22.93
N SER A 173 -28.56 10.47 22.49
CA SER A 173 -29.03 11.74 23.04
C SER A 173 -30.51 11.97 22.73
N TYR A 174 -31.17 12.78 23.56
CA TYR A 174 -32.59 13.16 23.40
C TYR A 174 -33.57 11.97 23.35
N GLY A 175 -33.19 10.81 23.91
CA GLY A 175 -34.02 9.61 23.93
C GLY A 175 -34.17 8.92 22.56
N MET A 176 -33.33 9.26 21.59
CA MET A 176 -33.28 8.64 20.26
C MET A 176 -32.00 7.83 20.11
N THR A 177 -32.02 6.75 19.31
CA THR A 177 -30.82 6.04 18.87
C THR A 177 -30.55 6.38 17.42
N ARG A 178 -29.47 7.12 17.16
CA ARG A 178 -29.06 7.57 15.81
C ARG A 178 -27.59 7.22 15.57
N VAL A 179 -27.15 7.36 14.33
CA VAL A 179 -25.73 7.24 13.97
C VAL A 179 -25.20 8.64 13.68
N GLU A 180 -24.44 9.19 14.61
CA GLU A 180 -23.66 10.41 14.40
C GLU A 180 -22.56 10.14 13.37
N ILE A 181 -22.36 11.09 12.46
CA ILE A 181 -21.25 11.06 11.51
C ILE A 181 -20.32 12.25 11.74
N ASN A 182 -19.02 11.95 11.78
CA ASN A 182 -17.95 12.92 12.01
C ASN A 182 -16.89 12.79 10.92
N CYS A 183 -16.16 13.86 10.63
CA CYS A 183 -14.97 13.77 9.78
C CYS A 183 -13.93 12.86 10.45
N ALA A 184 -13.50 11.80 9.76
CA ALA A 184 -12.54 10.84 10.32
C ALA A 184 -11.18 11.45 10.68
N ARG A 185 -10.80 12.54 9.99
CA ARG A 185 -9.51 13.22 10.20
C ARG A 185 -9.50 14.22 11.35
N CYS A 186 -10.52 15.06 11.50
CA CYS A 186 -10.50 16.14 12.51
C CYS A 186 -11.59 16.00 13.59
N GLY A 187 -12.44 14.99 13.50
CA GLY A 187 -13.53 14.77 14.46
C GLY A 187 -14.72 15.73 14.31
N SER A 188 -14.68 16.68 13.38
CA SER A 188 -15.76 17.66 13.20
C SER A 188 -17.10 16.95 12.99
N HIS A 189 -18.11 17.35 13.76
CA HIS A 189 -19.48 16.86 13.61
C HIS A 189 -20.02 17.30 12.25
N LEU A 190 -20.59 16.33 11.52
CA LEU A 190 -21.15 16.54 10.19
C LEU A 190 -22.67 16.50 10.21
N GLY A 191 -23.24 15.57 10.98
CA GLY A 191 -24.68 15.33 11.07
C GLY A 191 -24.95 13.88 11.47
N HIS A 192 -25.95 13.26 10.85
CA HIS A 192 -26.35 11.88 11.16
C HIS A 192 -26.65 11.06 9.90
N ALA A 193 -26.45 9.74 10.00
CA ALA A 193 -26.86 8.76 9.01
C ALA A 193 -28.14 8.04 9.45
N PHE A 194 -29.06 7.84 8.50
CA PHE A 194 -30.37 7.23 8.73
C PHE A 194 -30.61 6.08 7.73
N PRO A 195 -31.27 4.98 8.13
CA PRO A 195 -31.58 3.83 7.27
C PRO A 195 -32.87 4.05 6.47
N ASP A 196 -33.11 5.27 6.00
CA ASP A 196 -34.30 5.70 5.25
C ASP A 196 -33.94 6.37 3.91
N GLY A 197 -32.76 6.01 3.36
CA GLY A 197 -32.30 6.51 2.07
C GLY A 197 -33.21 6.05 0.93
N PRO A 198 -33.51 6.92 -0.05
CA PRO A 198 -34.39 6.59 -1.16
C PRO A 198 -33.71 5.78 -2.27
N THR A 199 -32.39 5.58 -2.20
CA THR A 199 -31.61 4.86 -3.21
C THR A 199 -31.35 3.42 -2.79
N GLU A 200 -30.71 2.64 -3.67
CA GLU A 200 -30.38 1.24 -3.41
C GLU A 200 -29.43 1.04 -2.21
N THR A 201 -28.69 2.08 -1.79
CA THR A 201 -27.86 2.00 -0.57
C THR A 201 -28.71 1.91 0.69
N GLY A 202 -29.96 2.39 0.65
CA GLY A 202 -30.87 2.47 1.79
C GLY A 202 -30.44 3.46 2.88
N VAL A 203 -29.36 4.22 2.68
CA VAL A 203 -28.80 5.13 3.68
C VAL A 203 -28.96 6.58 3.24
N ARG A 204 -29.31 7.45 4.18
CA ARG A 204 -29.32 8.90 4.03
C ARG A 204 -28.37 9.54 5.03
N HIS A 205 -27.28 10.10 4.53
CA HIS A 205 -26.43 11.01 5.29
C HIS A 205 -27.07 12.40 5.26
N CYS A 206 -27.50 12.92 6.39
CA CYS A 206 -28.12 14.23 6.55
C CYS A 206 -27.12 15.15 7.23
N LEU A 207 -26.61 16.16 6.53
CA LEU A 207 -25.46 16.96 6.95
C LEU A 207 -25.82 18.42 7.23
N ASN A 208 -25.05 19.04 8.10
CA ASN A 208 -25.02 20.49 8.23
C ASN A 208 -24.20 21.10 7.09
N SER A 209 -24.77 22.07 6.38
CA SER A 209 -24.08 22.87 5.37
C SER A 209 -22.88 23.59 5.97
N ALA A 210 -23.02 24.12 7.19
CA ALA A 210 -21.95 24.81 7.91
C ALA A 210 -20.71 23.93 8.18
N SER A 211 -20.84 22.60 8.18
CA SER A 211 -19.70 21.68 8.34
C SER A 211 -18.90 21.44 7.05
N LEU A 212 -19.38 21.99 5.93
CA LEU A 212 -18.89 21.68 4.59
C LEU A 212 -18.44 22.94 3.84
N THR A 213 -17.52 22.74 2.90
CA THR A 213 -17.20 23.69 1.84
C THR A 213 -17.34 22.96 0.51
N PHE A 214 -17.88 23.62 -0.50
CA PHE A 214 -18.03 23.04 -1.84
C PHE A 214 -16.88 23.50 -2.75
N ILE A 215 -16.31 22.56 -3.49
CA ILE A 215 -15.32 22.80 -4.54
C ILE A 215 -15.95 22.34 -5.85
N GLU A 216 -16.14 23.27 -6.78
CA GLU A 216 -16.78 22.97 -8.07
C GLU A 216 -15.84 22.15 -8.97
N LYS A 217 -16.40 21.28 -9.81
CA LYS A 217 -15.63 20.45 -10.72
C LYS A 217 -14.79 21.31 -11.66
N GLY A 218 -13.47 21.12 -11.62
CA GLY A 218 -12.50 21.90 -12.42
C GLY A 218 -11.81 23.01 -11.63
N GLU A 219 -12.25 23.31 -10.42
CA GLU A 219 -11.51 24.18 -9.50
C GLU A 219 -10.33 23.45 -8.87
N GLU A 220 -9.28 24.20 -8.56
CA GLU A 220 -8.12 23.64 -7.86
C GLU A 220 -8.48 23.36 -6.39
N PHE A 221 -8.26 22.13 -5.95
CA PHE A 221 -8.39 21.78 -4.54
C PHE A 221 -7.32 22.49 -3.72
N PRO A 222 -7.63 23.03 -2.52
CA PRO A 222 -6.61 23.46 -1.58
C PRO A 222 -5.66 22.31 -1.22
N ASP A 223 -4.40 22.57 -0.90
CA ASP A 223 -3.41 21.51 -0.63
C ASP A 223 -3.84 20.53 0.48
N ARG A 224 -4.51 21.04 1.53
CA ARG A 224 -5.08 20.21 2.61
C ARG A 224 -6.19 19.25 2.16
N SER A 225 -6.72 19.49 0.97
CA SER A 225 -7.81 18.75 0.34
C SER A 225 -7.33 17.93 -0.86
N LYS A 226 -6.03 17.91 -1.19
CA LYS A 226 -5.48 17.09 -2.29
C LYS A 226 -5.16 15.67 -1.80
N PRO A 227 -5.24 14.65 -2.67
CA PRO A 227 -4.72 13.32 -2.36
C PRO A 227 -3.20 13.37 -2.23
N ILE A 228 -2.63 12.38 -1.55
CA ILE A 228 -1.17 12.22 -1.53
C ILE A 228 -0.67 11.71 -2.89
N PRO A 229 0.58 12.00 -3.27
CA PRO A 229 1.20 11.37 -4.44
C PRO A 229 1.22 9.84 -4.29
N THR A 230 0.90 9.14 -5.37
CA THR A 230 0.91 7.67 -5.41
C THR A 230 1.58 7.16 -6.67
N GLU A 231 2.08 5.93 -6.59
CA GLU A 231 2.55 5.16 -7.72
C GLU A 231 1.81 3.81 -7.80
N THR A 232 1.86 3.17 -8.96
CA THR A 232 1.20 1.88 -9.21
C THR A 232 2.22 0.84 -9.67
N ALA A 233 2.12 -0.37 -9.14
CA ALA A 233 2.89 -1.54 -9.54
C ALA A 233 1.95 -2.73 -9.79
N TYR A 234 2.33 -3.63 -10.68
CA TYR A 234 1.55 -4.84 -10.98
C TYR A 234 2.41 -6.09 -10.84
N PHE A 235 1.90 -7.07 -10.10
CA PHE A 235 2.60 -8.31 -9.79
C PHE A 235 1.69 -9.52 -10.01
N ALA A 236 2.21 -10.56 -10.68
CA ALA A 236 1.58 -11.86 -10.86
C ALA A 236 2.49 -12.93 -10.25
N GLY A 237 2.01 -13.79 -9.35
CA GLY A 237 2.87 -14.66 -8.56
C GLY A 237 2.20 -15.93 -8.05
N GLY A 238 1.21 -16.43 -8.79
CA GLY A 238 0.32 -17.51 -8.36
C GLY A 238 -1.09 -17.02 -8.08
N CYS A 239 -1.82 -17.73 -7.21
CA CYS A 239 -3.15 -17.30 -6.78
C CYS A 239 -3.09 -15.89 -6.18
N PHE A 240 -3.80 -14.94 -6.78
CA PHE A 240 -3.77 -13.53 -6.39
C PHE A 240 -4.25 -13.25 -4.96
N TRP A 241 -5.01 -14.16 -4.33
CA TRP A 241 -5.58 -13.95 -2.99
C TRP A 241 -4.49 -13.79 -1.93
N GLY A 242 -3.42 -14.59 -2.04
CA GLY A 242 -2.28 -14.46 -1.15
C GLY A 242 -1.50 -13.19 -1.45
N ILE A 243 -1.22 -12.94 -2.74
CA ILE A 243 -0.39 -11.82 -3.18
C ILE A 243 -1.06 -10.50 -2.75
N GLU A 244 -2.36 -10.37 -3.00
CA GLU A 244 -3.20 -9.25 -2.55
C GLU A 244 -3.11 -9.10 -1.04
N HIS A 245 -3.42 -10.15 -0.28
CA HIS A 245 -3.44 -10.11 1.18
C HIS A 245 -2.12 -9.61 1.77
N PHE A 246 -0.99 -10.12 1.30
CA PHE A 246 0.30 -9.68 1.83
C PHE A 246 0.62 -8.27 1.36
N PHE A 247 0.34 -7.85 0.12
CA PHE A 247 0.53 -6.44 -0.24
C PHE A 247 -0.35 -5.49 0.57
N GLN A 248 -1.60 -5.86 0.89
CA GLN A 248 -2.49 -5.05 1.76
C GLN A 248 -1.92 -4.85 3.16
N ALA A 249 -1.18 -5.84 3.68
CA ALA A 249 -0.48 -5.73 4.97
C ALA A 249 0.83 -4.94 4.89
N GLY A 250 1.25 -4.52 3.69
CA GLY A 250 2.52 -3.87 3.42
C GLY A 250 2.57 -2.41 3.91
N PRO A 251 3.64 -1.99 4.60
CA PRO A 251 3.84 -0.58 4.94
C PRO A 251 3.87 0.28 3.67
N GLY A 252 3.19 1.42 3.68
CA GLY A 252 3.15 2.35 2.55
C GLY A 252 2.30 1.89 1.36
N VAL A 253 1.74 0.67 1.38
CA VAL A 253 0.73 0.24 0.41
C VAL A 253 -0.62 0.85 0.79
N ILE A 254 -1.26 1.50 -0.17
CA ILE A 254 -2.55 2.19 -0.02
C ILE A 254 -3.69 1.26 -0.40
N SER A 255 -3.53 0.51 -1.50
CA SER A 255 -4.47 -0.53 -1.90
C SER A 255 -3.76 -1.65 -2.66
N ALA A 256 -4.31 -2.85 -2.56
CA ALA A 256 -4.00 -3.96 -3.44
C ALA A 256 -5.32 -4.57 -3.93
N GLU A 257 -5.43 -4.74 -5.24
CA GLU A 257 -6.66 -5.18 -5.92
C GLU A 257 -6.34 -6.36 -6.83
N SER A 258 -7.12 -7.44 -6.70
CA SER A 258 -7.01 -8.64 -7.51
C SER A 258 -7.62 -8.43 -8.91
N GLY A 259 -6.98 -8.96 -9.95
CA GLY A 259 -7.47 -8.86 -11.32
C GLY A 259 -6.71 -9.72 -12.33
N TYR A 260 -6.96 -9.46 -13.60
CA TYR A 260 -6.44 -10.21 -14.74
C TYR A 260 -5.72 -9.27 -15.71
N MET A 261 -4.53 -9.63 -16.17
CA MET A 261 -3.71 -8.79 -17.06
C MET A 261 -2.86 -9.64 -18.02
N GLN A 262 -2.29 -9.05 -19.07
CA GLN A 262 -1.42 -9.69 -20.08
C GLN A 262 -2.09 -10.80 -20.89
N GLY A 263 -3.39 -10.67 -21.15
CA GLY A 263 -4.19 -11.61 -21.93
C GLY A 263 -4.95 -10.90 -23.04
N LYS A 264 -5.58 -11.68 -23.90
CA LYS A 264 -6.16 -11.22 -25.18
C LYS A 264 -7.67 -10.99 -25.11
N THR A 265 -8.30 -11.37 -24.02
CA THR A 265 -9.75 -11.29 -23.85
C THR A 265 -10.12 -10.00 -23.14
N GLU A 266 -11.08 -9.26 -23.66
CA GLU A 266 -11.61 -8.07 -22.98
C GLU A 266 -12.57 -8.49 -21.86
N ALA A 267 -12.49 -7.81 -20.71
CA ALA A 267 -13.32 -8.04 -19.54
C ALA A 267 -13.53 -9.53 -19.18
N PRO A 268 -12.44 -10.32 -19.02
CA PRO A 268 -12.55 -11.75 -18.73
C PRO A 268 -13.16 -11.98 -17.34
N SER A 269 -14.00 -13.00 -17.21
CA SER A 269 -14.40 -13.54 -15.90
C SER A 269 -13.37 -14.52 -15.37
N TYR A 270 -13.43 -14.83 -14.07
CA TYR A 270 -12.60 -15.89 -13.48
C TYR A 270 -12.75 -17.23 -14.21
N LYS A 271 -13.97 -17.55 -14.65
CA LYS A 271 -14.25 -18.79 -15.41
C LYS A 271 -13.56 -18.78 -16.76
N ASP A 272 -13.51 -17.65 -17.45
CA ASP A 272 -12.81 -17.53 -18.72
C ASP A 272 -11.32 -17.78 -18.50
N VAL A 273 -10.73 -17.15 -17.47
CA VAL A 273 -9.31 -17.30 -17.12
C VAL A 273 -8.96 -18.75 -16.73
N CYS A 274 -9.85 -19.45 -16.04
CA CYS A 274 -9.62 -20.84 -15.62
C CYS A 274 -9.82 -21.89 -16.71
N TYR A 275 -10.82 -21.71 -17.59
CA TYR A 275 -11.29 -22.79 -18.48
C TYR A 275 -11.09 -22.51 -19.95
N THR A 276 -10.61 -21.32 -20.32
CA THR A 276 -10.35 -20.94 -21.71
C THR A 276 -8.94 -20.38 -21.85
N ASN A 277 -8.48 -20.24 -23.10
CA ASN A 277 -7.14 -19.73 -23.38
C ASN A 277 -7.14 -18.20 -23.52
N THR A 278 -7.48 -17.48 -22.45
CA THR A 278 -7.48 -16.01 -22.46
C THR A 278 -6.06 -15.43 -22.48
N GLY A 279 -5.09 -16.19 -21.97
CA GLY A 279 -3.70 -15.76 -21.81
C GLY A 279 -3.45 -14.86 -20.59
N HIS A 280 -4.49 -14.49 -19.84
CA HIS A 280 -4.31 -13.62 -18.66
C HIS A 280 -3.50 -14.32 -17.57
N ALA A 281 -2.72 -13.53 -16.83
CA ALA A 281 -2.22 -13.88 -15.50
C ALA A 281 -3.15 -13.27 -14.44
N GLU A 282 -3.38 -14.03 -13.36
CA GLU A 282 -3.83 -13.44 -12.10
C GLU A 282 -2.78 -12.42 -11.63
N THR A 283 -3.23 -11.19 -11.46
CA THR A 283 -2.39 -10.02 -11.24
C THR A 283 -2.96 -9.20 -10.10
N VAL A 284 -2.09 -8.67 -9.26
CA VAL A 284 -2.44 -7.71 -8.22
C VAL A 284 -1.96 -6.34 -8.61
N LYS A 285 -2.87 -5.37 -8.64
CA LYS A 285 -2.57 -3.95 -8.76
C LYS A 285 -2.28 -3.38 -7.38
N VAL A 286 -1.07 -2.89 -7.16
CA VAL A 286 -0.61 -2.30 -5.91
C VAL A 286 -0.45 -0.80 -6.09
N VAL A 287 -1.24 -0.01 -5.35
CA VAL A 287 -1.07 1.45 -5.26
C VAL A 287 -0.33 1.76 -3.97
N TYR A 288 0.73 2.55 -4.03
CA TYR A 288 1.59 2.83 -2.87
C TYR A 288 2.03 4.29 -2.78
N ASP A 289 2.40 4.71 -1.58
CA ASP A 289 3.03 6.00 -1.27
C ASP A 289 4.55 5.85 -1.45
N PRO A 290 5.17 6.42 -2.50
CA PRO A 290 6.60 6.29 -2.75
C PRO A 290 7.47 6.97 -1.67
N THR A 291 6.88 7.81 -0.82
CA THR A 291 7.57 8.42 0.33
C THR A 291 7.63 7.48 1.54
N GLN A 292 6.86 6.39 1.55
CA GLN A 292 6.83 5.39 2.63
C GLN A 292 7.41 4.04 2.22
N ILE A 293 7.25 3.64 0.95
CA ILE A 293 7.80 2.38 0.43
C ILE A 293 8.31 2.56 -1.00
N THR A 294 9.49 1.98 -1.28
CA THR A 294 10.08 2.02 -2.62
C THR A 294 9.63 0.84 -3.46
N TYR A 295 9.65 1.01 -4.79
CA TYR A 295 9.40 -0.08 -5.73
C TYR A 295 10.38 -1.27 -5.51
N ALA A 296 11.64 -1.00 -5.17
CA ALA A 296 12.62 -2.04 -4.86
C ALA A 296 12.21 -2.88 -3.64
N ARG A 297 11.62 -2.27 -2.60
CA ARG A 297 11.10 -3.03 -1.44
C ARG A 297 9.86 -3.84 -1.80
N LEU A 298 9.01 -3.35 -2.70
CA LEU A 298 7.88 -4.13 -3.26
C LEU A 298 8.37 -5.33 -4.06
N LEU A 299 9.41 -5.18 -4.90
CA LEU A 299 10.06 -6.29 -5.59
C LEU A 299 10.60 -7.33 -4.60
N GLN A 300 11.32 -6.88 -3.57
CA GLN A 300 11.79 -7.77 -2.51
C GLN A 300 10.64 -8.51 -1.82
N ALA A 301 9.52 -7.84 -1.57
CA ALA A 301 8.35 -8.47 -0.98
C ALA A 301 7.78 -9.53 -1.93
N PHE A 302 7.56 -9.18 -3.20
CA PHE A 302 7.06 -10.08 -4.23
C PHE A 302 7.90 -11.36 -4.36
N PHE A 303 9.23 -11.24 -4.48
CA PHE A 303 10.13 -12.39 -4.60
C PHE A 303 10.30 -13.19 -3.30
N THR A 304 9.91 -12.62 -2.14
CA THR A 304 9.84 -13.37 -0.89
C THR A 304 8.54 -14.18 -0.80
N MET A 305 7.43 -13.68 -1.35
CA MET A 305 6.12 -14.32 -1.26
C MET A 305 6.06 -15.67 -2.00
N HIS A 306 6.53 -15.72 -3.25
CA HIS A 306 6.27 -16.84 -4.16
C HIS A 306 7.55 -17.52 -4.67
N ASP A 307 7.43 -18.69 -5.33
CA ASP A 307 8.56 -19.33 -6.02
C ASP A 307 8.65 -18.76 -7.45
N PRO A 308 9.67 -17.95 -7.77
CA PRO A 308 9.79 -17.31 -9.08
C PRO A 308 10.46 -18.21 -10.13
N THR A 309 10.73 -19.48 -9.80
CA THR A 309 11.49 -20.42 -10.65
C THR A 309 10.60 -21.48 -11.31
N THR A 310 9.32 -21.53 -10.96
CA THR A 310 8.36 -22.49 -11.50
C THR A 310 7.55 -21.89 -12.65
N LEU A 311 7.82 -22.33 -13.87
CA LEU A 311 7.11 -21.86 -15.06
C LEU A 311 5.63 -22.26 -15.02
N ASN A 312 4.73 -21.29 -15.19
CA ASN A 312 3.27 -21.49 -15.26
C ASN A 312 2.69 -22.29 -14.10
N ARG A 313 3.22 -22.04 -12.89
CA ARG A 313 2.82 -22.74 -11.68
C ARG A 313 3.24 -21.96 -10.45
N GLN A 314 2.41 -22.00 -9.42
CA GLN A 314 2.83 -21.68 -8.06
C GLN A 314 2.27 -22.70 -7.06
N GLY A 315 3.16 -23.43 -6.39
CA GLY A 315 2.75 -24.47 -5.43
C GLY A 315 1.77 -25.51 -6.03
N PRO A 316 0.56 -25.67 -5.49
CA PRO A 316 -0.46 -26.58 -6.05
C PRO A 316 -1.18 -26.01 -7.28
N ASP A 317 -1.08 -24.71 -7.54
CA ASP A 317 -1.82 -24.02 -8.59
C ASP A 317 -1.04 -24.10 -9.91
N VAL A 318 -1.58 -24.84 -10.88
CA VAL A 318 -0.93 -25.13 -12.17
C VAL A 318 -1.70 -24.50 -13.32
N GLY A 319 -1.02 -23.71 -14.15
CA GLY A 319 -1.61 -23.03 -15.29
C GLY A 319 -0.90 -21.71 -15.61
N GLU A 320 -1.02 -21.26 -16.86
CA GLU A 320 -0.42 -19.98 -17.31
C GLU A 320 -0.95 -18.79 -16.52
N GLN A 321 -2.17 -18.86 -15.99
CA GLN A 321 -2.76 -17.82 -15.15
C GLN A 321 -2.03 -17.63 -13.82
N TYR A 322 -1.26 -18.63 -13.36
CA TYR A 322 -0.51 -18.60 -12.11
C TYR A 322 0.99 -18.31 -12.32
N ARG A 323 1.39 -17.89 -13.53
CA ARG A 323 2.78 -17.58 -13.84
C ARG A 323 3.31 -16.40 -13.03
N SER A 324 4.62 -16.39 -12.80
CA SER A 324 5.33 -15.26 -12.21
C SER A 324 5.53 -14.14 -13.24
N GLY A 325 5.19 -12.90 -12.88
CA GLY A 325 5.25 -11.75 -13.76
C GLY A 325 5.29 -10.40 -13.05
N ILE A 326 5.99 -9.45 -13.66
CA ILE A 326 6.08 -8.05 -13.26
C ILE A 326 5.68 -7.20 -14.47
N TRP A 327 4.62 -6.42 -14.33
CA TRP A 327 4.09 -5.59 -15.41
C TRP A 327 4.42 -4.12 -15.15
N TYR A 328 5.46 -3.61 -15.82
CA TYR A 328 5.99 -2.27 -15.54
C TYR A 328 5.12 -1.18 -16.18
N VAL A 329 4.92 -0.07 -15.46
CA VAL A 329 4.20 1.10 -15.98
C VAL A 329 5.12 2.16 -16.59
N ASN A 330 6.43 2.09 -16.31
CA ASN A 330 7.43 3.01 -16.83
C ASN A 330 8.83 2.34 -16.90
N ASP A 331 9.77 3.04 -17.52
CA ASP A 331 11.13 2.56 -17.74
C ASP A 331 11.91 2.36 -16.43
N GLN A 332 11.67 3.19 -15.42
CA GLN A 332 12.31 3.06 -14.12
C GLN A 332 11.93 1.73 -13.43
N GLN A 333 10.66 1.34 -13.48
CA GLN A 333 10.21 0.04 -12.96
C GLN A 333 10.78 -1.12 -13.78
N ARG A 334 10.79 -1.01 -15.12
CA ARG A 334 11.39 -2.03 -15.99
C ARG A 334 12.85 -2.30 -15.61
N ASP A 335 13.63 -1.24 -15.49
CA ASP A 335 15.07 -1.33 -15.29
C ASP A 335 15.38 -1.81 -13.86
N ALA A 336 14.64 -1.33 -12.86
CA ALA A 336 14.73 -1.82 -11.49
C ALA A 336 14.37 -3.32 -11.37
N ALA A 337 13.29 -3.77 -12.01
CA ALA A 337 12.88 -5.17 -12.00
C ALA A 337 13.92 -6.08 -12.68
N LYS A 338 14.46 -5.65 -13.83
CA LYS A 338 15.50 -6.40 -14.54
C LYS A 338 16.78 -6.53 -13.72
N GLU A 339 17.24 -5.43 -13.13
CA GLU A 339 18.45 -5.45 -12.29
C GLU A 339 18.22 -6.30 -11.03
N PHE A 340 17.05 -6.20 -10.41
CA PHE A 340 16.71 -7.04 -9.25
C PHE A 340 16.75 -8.53 -9.59
N VAL A 341 16.14 -8.95 -10.71
CA VAL A 341 16.16 -10.34 -11.16
C VAL A 341 17.58 -10.81 -11.48
N LYS A 342 18.39 -9.96 -12.11
CA LYS A 342 19.79 -10.25 -12.40
C LYS A 342 20.58 -10.49 -11.10
N ILE A 343 20.53 -9.56 -10.15
CA ILE A 343 21.19 -9.67 -8.85
C ILE A 343 20.74 -10.94 -8.11
N LEU A 344 19.43 -11.23 -8.10
CA LEU A 344 18.90 -12.38 -7.37
C LEU A 344 19.35 -13.71 -7.99
N ASN A 345 19.42 -13.80 -9.33
CA ASN A 345 20.00 -14.97 -10.01
C ASN A 345 21.51 -15.12 -9.72
N GLU A 346 22.27 -14.02 -9.78
CA GLU A 346 23.71 -14.01 -9.53
C GLU A 346 24.07 -14.33 -8.07
N SER A 347 23.16 -14.04 -7.13
CA SER A 347 23.36 -14.30 -5.70
C SER A 347 23.48 -15.79 -5.34
N GLY A 348 22.97 -16.70 -6.19
CA GLY A 348 22.92 -18.14 -5.93
C GLY A 348 21.97 -18.55 -4.79
N VAL A 349 21.14 -17.64 -4.27
CA VAL A 349 20.15 -17.95 -3.21
C VAL A 349 19.07 -18.91 -3.72
N LEU A 350 18.67 -18.76 -4.99
CA LEU A 350 17.72 -19.65 -5.66
C LEU A 350 18.46 -20.78 -6.37
N ARG A 351 17.95 -22.00 -6.25
CA ARG A 351 18.55 -23.19 -6.87
C ARG A 351 18.39 -23.20 -8.40
N ASN A 352 17.29 -22.63 -8.88
CA ASN A 352 16.92 -22.60 -10.28
C ASN A 352 16.88 -21.13 -10.77
N PRO A 353 17.10 -20.88 -12.07
CA PRO A 353 16.93 -19.55 -12.63
C PRO A 353 15.50 -19.04 -12.49
N ILE A 354 15.37 -17.73 -12.26
CA ILE A 354 14.08 -17.03 -12.26
C ILE A 354 13.44 -17.07 -13.65
N VAL A 355 12.15 -17.41 -13.70
CA VAL A 355 11.33 -17.43 -14.93
C VAL A 355 10.30 -16.30 -14.99
N THR A 356 10.32 -15.38 -14.01
CA THR A 356 9.46 -14.21 -13.94
C THR A 356 9.52 -13.39 -15.22
N GLN A 357 8.35 -13.16 -15.83
CA GLN A 357 8.21 -12.29 -17.00
C GLN A 357 8.33 -10.81 -16.58
N ILE A 358 9.00 -9.98 -17.38
CA ILE A 358 9.08 -8.53 -17.17
C ILE A 358 8.63 -7.84 -18.44
N GLU A 359 7.38 -7.39 -18.46
CA GLU A 359 6.71 -6.86 -19.64
C GLU A 359 6.00 -5.55 -19.33
N LYS A 360 5.68 -4.78 -20.37
CA LYS A 360 4.93 -3.54 -20.20
C LYS A 360 3.50 -3.89 -19.76
N ALA A 361 2.97 -3.19 -18.77
CA ALA A 361 1.60 -3.37 -18.33
C ALA A 361 0.60 -3.10 -19.48
N GLU A 362 -0.29 -4.06 -19.71
CA GLU A 362 -1.47 -3.92 -20.57
C GLU A 362 -2.70 -3.52 -19.73
N THR A 363 -3.90 -3.75 -20.25
CA THR A 363 -5.15 -3.44 -19.56
C THR A 363 -5.32 -4.34 -18.33
N PHE A 364 -5.52 -3.71 -17.16
CA PHE A 364 -5.92 -4.39 -15.94
C PHE A 364 -7.43 -4.58 -15.93
N TRP A 365 -7.89 -5.81 -15.76
CA TRP A 365 -9.29 -6.14 -15.55
C TRP A 365 -9.52 -6.52 -14.08
N PRO A 366 -10.18 -5.68 -13.27
CA PRO A 366 -10.53 -6.04 -11.89
C PRO A 366 -11.27 -7.37 -11.84
N ALA A 367 -10.87 -8.25 -10.91
CA ALA A 367 -11.59 -9.48 -10.64
C ALA A 367 -12.91 -9.17 -9.91
N GLU A 368 -13.81 -10.15 -9.94
CA GLU A 368 -15.10 -10.06 -9.29
C GLU A 368 -14.98 -9.76 -7.77
N GLU A 369 -15.96 -9.05 -7.19
CA GLU A 369 -15.92 -8.59 -5.79
C GLU A 369 -15.69 -9.72 -4.76
N TYR A 370 -16.10 -10.95 -5.08
CA TYR A 370 -15.87 -12.09 -4.19
C TYR A 370 -14.38 -12.52 -4.14
N HIS A 371 -13.56 -12.13 -5.12
CA HIS A 371 -12.11 -12.35 -5.09
C HIS A 371 -11.35 -11.28 -4.32
N GLN A 372 -11.89 -10.05 -4.25
CA GLN A 372 -11.26 -8.95 -3.52
C GLN A 372 -11.26 -9.22 -2.03
N ASP A 373 -10.17 -8.90 -1.33
CA ASP A 373 -10.03 -9.06 0.12
C ASP A 373 -10.33 -10.51 0.60
N TYR A 374 -10.14 -11.53 -0.26
CA TYR A 374 -10.69 -12.87 0.00
C TYR A 374 -10.17 -13.51 1.30
N ILE A 375 -8.86 -13.41 1.57
CA ILE A 375 -8.27 -13.93 2.81
C ILE A 375 -8.77 -13.15 4.01
N ALA A 376 -8.87 -11.81 3.92
CA ALA A 376 -9.39 -10.98 5.00
C ALA A 376 -10.86 -11.31 5.32
N LYS A 377 -11.68 -11.59 4.29
CA LYS A 377 -13.09 -11.97 4.41
C LYS A 377 -13.29 -13.38 4.98
N THR A 378 -12.41 -14.34 4.66
CA THR A 378 -12.64 -15.77 4.94
C THR A 378 -11.71 -16.39 5.99
N GLY A 379 -10.58 -15.75 6.31
CA GLY A 379 -9.52 -16.31 7.16
C GLY A 379 -8.80 -17.52 6.56
N ARG A 380 -8.98 -17.80 5.26
CA ARG A 380 -8.30 -18.91 4.58
C ARG A 380 -6.82 -18.64 4.42
N ALA A 381 -6.00 -19.68 4.59
CA ALA A 381 -4.57 -19.60 4.35
C ALA A 381 -4.23 -19.82 2.87
N CYS A 382 -3.14 -19.19 2.40
CA CYS A 382 -2.54 -19.41 1.08
C CYS A 382 -1.13 -19.99 1.20
N HIS A 383 -0.64 -20.60 0.13
CA HIS A 383 0.64 -21.31 0.07
C HIS A 383 1.84 -20.40 -0.25
N ILE A 384 1.82 -19.16 0.20
CA ILE A 384 2.88 -18.18 -0.04
C ILE A 384 3.39 -17.60 1.28
N ALA A 385 4.61 -17.07 1.27
CA ALA A 385 5.25 -16.55 2.48
C ALA A 385 4.87 -15.10 2.76
N ASP A 386 4.87 -14.76 4.05
CA ASP A 386 4.72 -13.38 4.50
C ASP A 386 6.04 -12.62 4.33
N PRO A 387 6.07 -11.55 3.51
CA PRO A 387 7.31 -10.84 3.23
C PRO A 387 7.62 -9.72 4.22
N TRP A 388 6.75 -9.48 5.20
CA TRP A 388 6.86 -8.35 6.12
C TRP A 388 7.30 -8.80 7.50
N THR A 389 8.38 -8.21 7.98
CA THR A 389 8.85 -8.41 9.34
C THR A 389 7.84 -7.90 10.37
N ALA A 390 7.89 -8.43 11.60
CA ALA A 390 7.07 -7.94 12.70
C ALA A 390 7.25 -6.44 12.93
N ASP A 391 8.46 -5.91 12.75
CA ASP A 391 8.76 -4.49 12.89
C ASP A 391 8.18 -3.65 11.74
N GLU A 392 8.25 -4.14 10.49
CA GLU A 392 7.58 -3.49 9.36
C GLU A 392 6.07 -3.44 9.58
N LYS A 393 5.48 -4.57 9.96
CA LYS A 393 4.06 -4.63 10.31
C LYS A 393 3.71 -3.74 11.49
N ALA A 394 4.56 -3.67 12.51
CA ALA A 394 4.35 -2.78 13.63
C ALA A 394 4.40 -1.31 13.20
N ARG A 395 5.30 -0.94 12.28
CA ARG A 395 5.31 0.39 11.64
C ARG A 395 4.08 0.64 10.77
N ALA A 396 3.53 -0.42 10.17
CA ALA A 396 2.28 -0.43 9.43
C ALA A 396 1.03 -0.73 10.28
N ALA A 397 1.12 -0.84 11.61
CA ALA A 397 -0.01 -1.11 12.51
C ALA A 397 -0.15 -0.07 13.64
N ARG A 398 0.97 0.53 14.08
CA ARG A 398 1.02 1.77 14.86
C ARG A 398 0.65 2.95 13.98
#